data_AF-A0A1X7UCN9-F1
#
_entry.id   AF-A0A1X7UCN9-F1
#
_cell.length_a   1.000
_cell.length_b   1.000
_cell.length_c   1.000
_cell.angle_alpha   90.00
_cell.angle_beta   90.00
_cell.angle_gamma   90.00
#
_symmetry.space_group_name_H-M   'P 1'
#
loop_
_entity.id
_entity.type
_entity.pdbx_description
1 polymer ?
#
loop_
_entity_poly.entity_id
_entity_poly.type
_entity_poly.pdbx_seq_one_letter_code
_entity_poly.pdbx_strand_id
1 'polypeptide(L)' 'QRETMLNVDQKIIFDKIKSHLISQKEREDLLENVSSKLLRLDNIKPLRMFISGVGGTGKSFLIEAIKCLVDDIWHP' A
#
# COMPACT_ATOMS: atom_id res chain seq x y z
N GLN A 1 -12.97 -0.45 8.40
CA GLN A 1 -13.64 0.74 8.98
C GLN A 1 -13.06 2.07 8.48
N ARG A 2 -11.75 2.27 8.42
CA ARG A 2 -11.16 3.56 8.00
C ARG A 2 -11.41 3.91 6.52
N GLU A 3 -11.51 2.92 5.63
CA GLU A 3 -11.79 3.11 4.21
C GLU A 3 -13.11 3.84 3.95
N THR A 4 -14.15 3.58 4.76
CA THR A 4 -15.47 4.22 4.58
C THR A 4 -15.49 5.69 4.99
N MET A 5 -14.42 6.18 5.63
CA MET A 5 -14.26 7.57 6.04
C MET A 5 -13.47 8.40 5.01
N LEU A 6 -12.93 7.76 3.97
CA LEU A 6 -12.24 8.46 2.88
C LEU A 6 -13.27 9.14 1.98
N ASN A 7 -12.96 10.36 1.55
CA ASN A 7 -13.74 10.98 0.48
C ASN A 7 -13.50 10.26 -0.86
N VAL A 8 -14.31 10.58 -1.87
CA VAL A 8 -14.28 9.90 -3.18
C VAL A 8 -12.88 9.94 -3.82
N ASP A 9 -12.23 11.11 -3.84
CA ASP A 9 -10.92 11.27 -4.47
C ASP A 9 -9.82 10.51 -3.71
N GLN A 10 -9.84 10.58 -2.39
CA GLN A 10 -8.93 9.83 -1.53
C GLN A 10 -9.12 8.33 -1.68
N LYS A 11 -10.37 7.88 -1.83
CA LYS A 11 -10.69 6.47 -2.05
C LYS A 11 -10.12 5.95 -3.37
N ILE A 12 -10.22 6.73 -4.45
CA ILE A 12 -9.63 6.35 -5.74
C ILE A 12 -8.11 6.16 -5.62
N ILE A 13 -7.42 7.04 -4.89
CA ILE A 13 -5.98 6.92 -4.64
C ILE A 13 -5.69 5.70 -3.76
N PHE A 14 -6.46 5.51 -2.68
CA PHE A 14 -6.32 4.38 -1.77
C PHE A 14 -6.48 3.04 -2.49
N ASP A 15 -7.49 2.90 -3.36
CA ASP A 15 -7.73 1.67 -4.12
C ASP A 15 -6.61 1.36 -5.10
N LYS A 16 -6.02 2.39 -5.74
CA LYS A 16 -4.82 2.22 -6.59
C LYS A 16 -3.61 1.74 -5.80
N ILE A 17 -3.40 2.29 -4.60
CA ILE A 17 -2.33 1.85 -3.70
C ILE A 17 -2.58 0.41 -3.25
N LYS A 18 -3.80 0.07 -2.86
CA LYS A 18 -4.21 -1.29 -2.47
C LYS A 18 -3.92 -2.30 -3.57
N SER A 19 -4.34 -2.02 -4.80
CA SER A 19 -4.05 -2.91 -5.94
C SER A 19 -2.54 -3.07 -6.15
N HIS A 20 -1.77 -1.98 -6.03
CA HIS A 20 -0.32 -2.05 -6.16
C HIS A 20 0.33 -2.90 -5.06
N LEU A 21 -0.07 -2.72 -3.79
CA LEU A 21 0.46 -3.46 -2.65
C LEU A 21 0.13 -4.96 -2.72
N ILE A 22 -1.10 -5.32 -3.09
CA ILE A 22 -1.49 -6.73 -3.28
C ILE A 22 -0.61 -7.37 -4.37
N SER A 23 -0.41 -6.69 -5.50
CA SER A 23 0.47 -7.21 -6.57
C SER A 23 1.93 -7.35 -6.11
N GLN A 24 2.41 -6.51 -5.20
CA GLN A 24 3.73 -6.68 -4.60
C GLN A 24 3.78 -7.90 -3.68
N LYS A 25 2.79 -8.06 -2.80
CA LYS A 25 2.73 -9.18 -1.86
C LYS A 25 2.62 -10.52 -2.58
N GLU A 26 1.78 -10.62 -3.62
CA GLU A 26 1.68 -11.82 -4.46
C GLU A 26 3.02 -12.20 -5.10
N ARG A 27 3.79 -11.21 -5.57
CA ARG A 27 5.13 -11.46 -6.13
C ARG A 27 6.12 -11.91 -5.06
N GLU A 28 6.06 -11.30 -3.87
CA GLU A 28 6.87 -11.69 -2.72
C GLU A 28 6.59 -13.14 -2.32
N ASP A 29 5.31 -13.51 -2.15
CA ASP A 29 4.89 -14.87 -1.78
C ASP A 29 5.28 -15.91 -2.83
N LEU A 30 5.16 -15.58 -4.13
CA LEU A 30 5.64 -16.44 -5.21
C LEU A 30 7.16 -16.64 -5.17
N LEU A 31 7.93 -15.59 -4.88
CA LEU A 31 9.39 -15.67 -4.76
C LEU A 31 9.83 -16.48 -3.54
N GLU A 32 9.13 -16.33 -2.41
CA GLU A 32 9.36 -17.14 -1.21
C GLU A 32 9.14 -18.64 -1.47
N ASN A 33 8.12 -18.98 -2.28
CA ASN A 33 7.80 -20.36 -2.64
C ASN A 33 8.78 -20.96 -3.69
N VAL A 34 9.26 -20.14 -4.64
CA VAL A 34 10.05 -20.61 -5.80
C VAL A 34 11.57 -20.57 -5.56
N SER A 35 12.09 -19.76 -4.62
CA SER A 35 13.54 -19.56 -4.45
C SER A 35 14.05 -19.84 -3.04
N SER A 36 15.07 -20.70 -2.96
CA SER A 36 16.07 -20.68 -1.89
C SER A 36 16.79 -19.32 -1.88
N LYS A 37 16.20 -18.32 -1.21
CA LYS A 37 16.78 -17.07 -0.66
C LYS A 37 17.60 -16.13 -1.57
N LEU A 38 17.90 -16.45 -2.83
CA LEU A 38 18.96 -15.74 -3.58
C LEU A 38 18.49 -14.94 -4.80
N LEU A 39 17.27 -15.16 -5.31
CA LEU A 39 16.76 -14.43 -6.49
C LEU A 39 15.97 -13.18 -6.08
N ARG A 40 16.75 -12.22 -5.55
CA ARG A 40 16.61 -10.76 -5.72
C ARG A 40 15.21 -10.16 -5.54
N LEU A 41 15.00 -9.65 -4.32
CA LEU A 41 14.09 -8.53 -4.01
C LEU A 41 14.30 -7.28 -4.90
N ASP A 42 15.36 -7.20 -5.71
CA ASP A 42 15.68 -6.08 -6.61
C ASP A 42 14.55 -5.73 -7.62
N ASN A 43 13.59 -6.63 -7.84
CA ASN A 43 12.45 -6.41 -8.74
C ASN A 43 11.25 -5.71 -8.08
N ILE A 44 11.22 -5.63 -6.75
CA ILE A 44 10.13 -4.97 -6.02
C ILE A 44 10.50 -3.50 -5.82
N LYS A 45 10.00 -2.63 -6.72
CA LYS A 45 10.22 -1.19 -6.61
C LYS A 45 9.30 -0.61 -5.52
N PRO A 46 9.85 0.13 -4.53
CA PRO A 46 9.03 0.74 -3.49
C PRO A 46 8.12 1.83 -4.08
N LEU A 47 6.87 1.87 -3.63
CA LEU A 47 5.97 2.97 -3.94
C LEU A 47 6.39 4.21 -3.16
N ARG A 48 6.82 5.26 -3.87
CA ARG A 48 7.10 6.57 -3.28
C ARG A 48 6.01 7.55 -3.66
N MET A 49 5.41 8.15 -2.65
CA MET A 49 4.33 9.12 -2.82
C MET A 49 4.56 10.35 -1.95
N PHE A 50 4.11 11.50 -2.46
CA PHE A 50 4.04 12.75 -1.74
C PHE A 50 2.60 13.26 -1.80
N ILE A 51 2.05 13.66 -0.65
CA ILE A 51 0.68 14.14 -0.54
C ILE A 51 0.71 15.59 -0.08
N SER A 52 0.27 16.50 -0.94
CA SER A 52 0.16 17.94 -0.66
C SER A 52 -1.29 18.37 -0.48
N GLY A 53 -1.49 19.56 0.09
CA GLY A 53 -2.81 20.16 0.24
C GLY A 53 -2.96 21.04 1.49
N VAL A 54 -4.03 21.81 1.54
CA VAL A 54 -4.34 22.76 2.64
C VAL A 54 -4.53 22.03 3.98
N GLY A 55 -4.31 22.72 5.11
CA GLY A 55 -4.61 22.17 6.44
C GLY A 55 -6.07 21.69 6.55
N GLY A 56 -6.31 20.63 7.33
CA GLY A 56 -7.67 20.10 7.54
C GLY A 56 -8.22 19.19 6.44
N THR A 57 -7.51 18.97 5.32
CA THR A 57 -8.00 18.10 4.22
C THR A 57 -7.86 16.60 4.45
N GLY A 58 -7.49 16.16 5.66
CA GLY A 58 -7.38 14.74 6.00
C GLY A 58 -6.16 14.01 5.40
N LYS A 59 -5.11 14.72 4.96
CA LYS A 59 -3.87 14.09 4.43
C LYS A 59 -3.25 13.08 5.40
N SER A 60 -3.13 13.46 6.68
CA SER A 60 -2.59 12.56 7.71
C SER A 60 -3.48 11.35 7.92
N PHE A 61 -4.81 11.52 7.80
CA PHE A 61 -5.75 10.41 7.88
C PHE A 61 -5.58 9.44 6.70
N LEU A 62 -5.40 9.95 5.47
CA LEU A 62 -5.11 9.12 4.31
C LEU A 62 -3.79 8.34 4.49
N ILE A 63 -2.73 8.99 4.98
CA ILE A 63 -1.45 8.31 5.28
C ILE A 63 -1.65 7.20 6.31
N GLU A 64 -2.42 7.46 7.37
CA GLU A 64 -2.68 6.47 8.41
C GLU A 64 -3.52 5.29 7.89
N ALA A 65 -4.53 5.55 7.06
CA ALA A 65 -5.29 4.50 6.39
C ALA A 65 -4.39 3.62 5.51
N ILE A 66 -3.44 4.22 4.77
CA ILE A 66 -2.47 3.48 3.95
C ILE A 66 -1.54 2.63 4.84
N LYS A 67 -1.09 3.13 5.99
CA LYS A 67 -0.27 2.32 6.92
C LYS A 67 -1.04 1.11 7.43
N CYS A 68 -2.27 1.30 7.90
CA CYS A 68 -3.11 0.18 8.33
C CYS A 68 -3.29 -0.84 7.19
N LEU A 69 -3.46 -0.37 5.95
CA LEU A 69 -3.57 -1.27 4.79
C LEU A 69 -2.30 -2.10 4.55
N VAL A 70 -1.11 -1.49 4.70
CA VAL A 70 0.17 -2.23 4.62
C VAL A 70 0.23 -3.27 5.73
N ASP A 71 -0.11 -2.91 6.96
CA ASP A 71 -0.13 -3.85 8.09
C ASP A 71 -1.10 -5.00 7.84
N ASP A 72 -2.32 -4.72 7.37
CA ASP A 72 -3.35 -5.73 7.07
C ASP A 72 -2.90 -6.72 5.96
N ILE A 73 -2.06 -6.30 5.01
CA ILE A 73 -1.60 -7.15 3.89
C ILE A 73 -0.41 -8.02 4.31
N TRP A 74 0.53 -7.48 5.09
CA TRP A 74 1.76 -8.19 5.48
C TRP A 74 1.64 -8.94 6.81
N HIS A 75 0.68 -8.56 7.67
CA HIS A 75 0.45 -9.14 8.99
C HIS A 75 -1.06 -9.45 9.21
N PRO A 76 -1.66 -10.32 8.39
CA PRO A 76 -3.08 -10.67 8.49
C PRO A 76 -3.48 -11.37 9.78
#